data_AF-A0A0P4VRK3-F1
#
_entry.id   AF-A0A0P4VRK3-F1
#
_cell.length_a   1.000
_cell.length_b   1.000
_cell.length_c   1.000
_cell.angle_alpha   90.00
_cell.angle_beta   90.00
_cell.angle_gamma   90.00
#
_symmetry.space_group_name_H-M   'P 1'
#
loop_
_entity.id
_entity.type
_entity.pdbx_description
1 polymer ?
#
loop_
_entity_poly.entity_id
_entity_poly.type
_entity_poly.pdbx_seq_one_letter_code
_entity_poly.pdbx_strand_id
1 'polypeptide(L)'
;MEPLKLGVRTHPPGLTLVYRSAAGKERYRVMPIRFLNKFGSVENVLKEMKDRHQPFLDEVPDVRIEKMLRILQEVERGRNLEEATTIVGQEYSVDPEQDLNKLDDASLDKKKKVTSLKEEQ
;
A
#
# COMPACT_ATOMS: atom_id res chain seq x y z
N MET A 1 -1.84 -11.79 -7.11
CA MET A 1 -1.15 -12.04 -5.82
C MET A 1 -2.06 -11.38 -4.78
N GLU A 2 -1.74 -11.27 -3.49
CA GLU A 2 -2.65 -10.52 -2.59
C GLU A 2 -1.86 -9.50 -1.78
N PRO A 3 -1.97 -8.19 -2.08
CA PRO A 3 -1.30 -7.16 -1.30
C PRO A 3 -1.96 -7.08 0.09
N LEU A 4 -1.15 -7.10 1.15
CA LEU A 4 -1.64 -7.11 2.54
C LEU A 4 -1.37 -5.78 3.23
N LYS A 5 -0.15 -5.25 3.10
CA LYS A 5 0.24 -3.98 3.72
C LYS A 5 1.16 -3.18 2.81
N LEU A 6 0.98 -1.87 2.80
CA LEU A 6 1.82 -0.92 2.09
C LEU A 6 2.44 0.03 3.12
N GLY A 7 3.71 0.37 2.93
CA GLY A 7 4.40 1.32 3.80
C GLY A 7 5.60 1.95 3.10
N VAL A 8 6.31 2.82 3.82
CA VAL A 8 7.47 3.54 3.28
C VAL A 8 8.68 3.37 4.17
N ARG A 9 9.85 3.39 3.54
CA ARG A 9 11.16 3.44 4.18
C ARG A 9 11.81 4.76 3.78
N THR A 10 12.32 5.51 4.76
CA THR A 10 12.89 6.84 4.56
C THR A 10 14.38 6.81 4.21
N HIS A 11 15.14 5.77 4.58
CA HIS A 11 16.58 5.70 4.32
C HIS A 11 17.13 4.32 3.90
N PRO A 12 17.58 4.15 2.64
CA PRO A 12 17.23 4.96 1.47
C PRO A 12 15.71 4.96 1.20
N PRO A 13 15.19 5.98 0.49
CA PRO A 13 13.78 6.10 0.17
C PRO A 13 13.29 4.89 -0.64
N GLY A 14 12.21 4.27 -0.18
CA GLY A 14 11.62 3.12 -0.84
C GLY A 14 10.20 2.80 -0.38
N LEU A 15 9.42 2.23 -1.30
CA LEU A 15 8.10 1.68 -1.02
C LEU A 15 8.24 0.24 -0.54
N THR A 16 7.53 -0.11 0.52
CA THR A 16 7.53 -1.44 1.11
C THR A 16 6.16 -2.08 0.92
N LEU A 17 6.14 -3.33 0.48
CA LEU A 17 4.92 -4.08 0.22
C LEU A 17 5.03 -5.45 0.90
N VAL A 18 4.07 -5.73 1.77
CA VAL A 18 3.81 -7.07 2.31
C VAL A 18 2.68 -7.66 1.49
N TYR A 19 2.88 -8.87 0.97
CA TYR A 19 1.88 -9.54 0.14
C TYR A 19 1.90 -11.05 0.34
N ARG A 20 0.78 -11.70 0.08
CA ARG A 20 0.69 -13.16 0.01
C ARG A 20 0.96 -13.61 -1.42
N SER A 21 1.94 -14.50 -1.57
CA SER A 21 2.27 -15.12 -2.85
C SER A 21 1.22 -16.17 -3.25
N ALA A 22 1.21 -16.58 -4.53
CA ALA A 22 0.32 -17.65 -5.01
C ALA A 22 0.51 -18.99 -4.25
N ALA A 23 1.67 -19.20 -3.63
CA ALA A 23 1.95 -20.36 -2.78
C ALA A 23 1.42 -20.20 -1.33
N GLY A 24 0.63 -19.17 -1.05
CA GLY A 24 0.07 -18.88 0.28
C GLY A 24 1.05 -18.27 1.29
N LYS A 25 2.33 -18.14 0.95
CA LYS A 25 3.36 -17.56 1.83
C LYS A 25 3.37 -16.04 1.77
N GLU A 26 3.44 -15.40 2.94
CA GLU A 26 3.68 -13.97 3.08
C GLU A 26 5.11 -13.62 2.64
N ARG A 27 5.24 -12.52 1.92
CA ARG A 27 6.50 -11.99 1.40
C ARG A 27 6.57 -10.50 1.62
N TYR A 28 7.78 -10.04 1.84
CA TYR A 28 8.11 -8.63 2.01
C TYR A 28 9.00 -8.18 0.86
N ARG A 29 8.66 -7.05 0.24
CA ARG A 29 9.44 -6.46 -0.85
C ARG A 29 9.70 -4.98 -0.58
N VAL A 30 10.94 -4.57 -0.78
CA VAL A 30 11.35 -3.16 -0.79
C VAL A 30 11.62 -2.74 -2.22
N MET A 31 10.97 -1.69 -2.66
CA MET A 31 11.11 -1.09 -3.98
C MET A 31 11.76 0.28 -3.83
N PRO A 32 13.03 0.45 -4.25
CA PRO A 32 13.75 1.70 -4.05
C PRO A 32 13.20 2.81 -4.97
N ILE A 33 13.13 4.03 -4.46
CA ILE A 33 12.72 5.21 -5.21
C ILE A 33 13.97 6.05 -5.46
N ARG A 34 14.42 6.14 -6.72
CA ARG A 34 15.72 6.75 -7.06
C ARG A 34 15.65 8.24 -7.39
N PHE A 35 14.47 8.77 -7.69
CA PHE A 35 14.29 10.15 -8.16
C PHE A 35 13.08 10.82 -7.49
N LEU A 36 13.03 10.80 -6.16
CA LEU A 36 12.02 11.55 -5.44
C LEU A 36 12.44 13.02 -5.34
N ASN A 37 11.94 13.86 -6.25
CA ASN A 37 12.19 15.28 -6.18
C ASN A 37 11.30 15.92 -5.10
N LYS A 38 11.90 16.70 -4.19
CA LYS A 38 11.22 17.47 -3.13
C LYS A 38 10.10 18.36 -3.66
N PHE A 39 10.24 18.87 -4.89
CA PHE A 39 9.28 19.80 -5.51
C PHE A 39 8.68 19.28 -6.82
N GLY A 40 8.94 18.02 -7.18
CA GLY A 40 8.44 17.43 -8.43
C GLY A 40 7.03 16.85 -8.32
N SER A 41 6.42 16.57 -9.48
CA SER A 41 5.13 15.88 -9.58
C SER A 41 5.24 14.43 -9.14
N VAL A 42 4.42 14.04 -8.15
CA VAL A 42 4.36 12.68 -7.61
C VAL A 42 3.81 11.69 -8.65
N GLU A 43 2.92 12.14 -9.54
CA GLU A 43 2.30 11.33 -10.61
C GLU A 43 3.34 10.65 -11.53
N ASN A 44 4.41 11.35 -11.89
CA ASN A 44 5.46 10.79 -12.74
C ASN A 44 6.24 9.68 -12.02
N VAL A 45 6.50 9.88 -10.73
CA VAL A 45 7.18 8.89 -9.87
C VAL A 45 6.28 7.67 -9.66
N LEU A 46 4.98 7.89 -9.48
CA LEU A 46 3.96 6.84 -9.41
C LEU A 46 3.95 5.99 -10.68
N LYS A 47 3.90 6.64 -11.85
CA LYS A 47 3.89 5.94 -13.14
C LYS A 47 5.16 5.12 -13.35
N GLU A 48 6.34 5.67 -13.04
CA GLU A 48 7.62 4.94 -13.12
C GLU A 48 7.63 3.74 -12.14
N MET A 49 7.14 3.93 -10.92
CA MET A 49 7.03 2.85 -9.93
C MET A 49 6.15 1.72 -10.44
N LYS A 50 4.97 2.03 -10.99
CA LYS A 50 4.04 1.02 -11.51
C LYS A 50 4.58 0.33 -12.74
N ASP A 51 5.23 1.04 -13.66
CA ASP A 51 5.86 0.42 -14.83
C ASP A 51 6.94 -0.59 -14.41
N ARG A 52 7.85 -0.20 -13.50
CA ARG A 52 8.94 -1.07 -13.05
C ARG A 52 8.48 -2.23 -12.15
N HIS A 53 7.38 -2.05 -11.41
CA HIS A 53 6.90 -3.00 -10.41
C HIS A 53 5.46 -3.47 -10.65
N GLN A 54 5.03 -3.43 -11.92
CA GLN A 54 3.69 -3.79 -12.38
C GLN A 54 3.14 -5.07 -11.74
N PRO A 55 3.86 -6.22 -11.72
CA PRO A 55 3.30 -7.46 -11.15
C PRO A 55 2.98 -7.40 -9.65
N PHE A 56 3.41 -6.37 -8.93
CA PHE A 56 3.15 -6.20 -7.50
C PHE A 56 2.23 -5.01 -7.18
N LEU A 57 2.23 -3.98 -8.04
CA LEU A 57 1.51 -2.73 -7.82
C LEU A 57 0.22 -2.61 -8.62
N ASP A 58 -0.05 -3.52 -9.56
CA ASP A 58 -1.30 -3.52 -10.34
C ASP A 58 -2.54 -3.70 -9.44
N GLU A 59 -2.42 -4.54 -8.41
CA GLU A 59 -3.48 -4.83 -7.42
C GLU A 59 -3.57 -3.76 -6.31
N VAL A 60 -2.70 -2.75 -6.32
CA VAL A 60 -2.67 -1.68 -5.31
C VAL A 60 -3.26 -0.39 -5.91
N PRO A 61 -4.23 0.27 -5.24
CA PRO A 61 -4.79 1.52 -5.72
C PRO A 61 -3.75 2.64 -5.86
N ASP A 62 -3.81 3.37 -6.97
CA ASP A 62 -2.89 4.47 -7.32
C ASP A 62 -2.81 5.53 -6.22
N VAL A 63 -3.97 5.95 -5.71
CA VAL A 63 -4.10 6.91 -4.61
C VAL A 63 -3.29 6.48 -3.38
N ARG A 64 -3.22 5.18 -3.10
CA ARG A 64 -2.50 4.66 -1.93
C ARG A 64 -0.99 4.77 -2.12
N ILE A 65 -0.50 4.46 -3.32
CA ILE A 65 0.92 4.59 -3.67
C ILE A 65 1.29 6.08 -3.70
N GLU A 66 0.44 6.93 -4.27
CA GLU A 66 0.63 8.38 -4.33
C GLU A 66 0.77 9.00 -2.92
N LYS A 67 -0.13 8.64 -1.98
CA LYS A 67 -0.01 9.04 -0.56
C LYS A 67 1.34 8.64 0.03
N MET A 68 1.79 7.41 -0.21
CA MET A 68 3.10 6.94 0.28
C MET A 68 4.26 7.76 -0.29
N LEU A 69 4.23 8.04 -1.60
CA LEU A 69 5.23 8.88 -2.26
C LEU A 69 5.22 10.31 -1.73
N ARG A 70 4.04 10.87 -1.43
CA ARG A 70 3.87 12.20 -0.85
C ARG A 70 4.44 12.28 0.57
N ILE A 71 4.21 11.25 1.40
CA ILE A 71 4.82 11.16 2.75
C ILE A 71 6.34 11.20 2.64
N LEU A 72 6.91 10.41 1.73
CA LEU A 72 8.36 10.42 1.49
C LEU A 72 8.84 11.79 0.98
N GLN A 73 8.05 12.50 0.18
CA GLN A 73 8.39 13.83 -0.31
C GLN A 73 8.47 14.85 0.82
N GLU A 74 7.54 14.79 1.79
CA GLU A 74 7.58 15.65 2.98
C GLU A 74 8.77 15.31 3.89
N VAL A 75 9.12 14.03 4.02
CA VAL A 75 10.33 13.62 4.74
C VAL A 75 11.59 14.15 4.05
N GLU A 76 11.67 14.08 2.72
CA GLU A 76 12.78 14.67 1.95
C GLU A 76 12.86 16.20 2.11
N ARG A 77 11.74 16.87 2.39
CA ARG A 77 11.70 18.31 2.74
C ARG A 77 12.22 18.63 4.14
N GLY A 78 12.60 17.62 4.92
CA GLY A 78 13.15 17.78 6.26
C GLY A 78 12.12 17.64 7.38
N ARG A 79 10.89 17.19 7.07
CA ARG A 79 9.89 16.87 8.10
C ARG A 79 10.12 15.48 8.67
N ASN A 80 9.68 15.27 9.91
CA ASN A 80 9.65 13.93 10.49
C ASN A 80 8.49 13.11 9.91
N LEU A 81 8.55 11.79 10.06
CA LEU A 81 7.55 10.88 9.49
C LEU A 81 6.13 11.15 10.03
N GLU A 82 5.99 11.47 11.31
CA GLU A 82 4.71 11.78 11.95
C GLU A 82 4.09 13.07 11.39
N GLU A 83 4.90 14.12 11.26
CA GLU A 83 4.51 15.39 10.63
C GLU A 83 4.06 15.17 9.18
N ALA A 84 4.89 14.46 8.40
CA ALA A 84 4.59 14.11 7.02
C ALA A 84 3.28 13.33 6.89
N THR A 85 3.06 12.34 7.75
CA THR A 85 1.83 11.53 7.75
C THR A 85 0.61 12.36 8.14
N THR A 86 0.75 13.33 9.04
CA THR A 86 -0.34 14.24 9.44
C THR A 86 -0.72 15.17 8.29
N ILE A 87 0.26 15.79 7.63
CA ILE A 87 0.03 16.72 6.52
C ILE A 87 -0.60 16.01 5.33
N VAL A 88 -0.03 14.87 4.94
CA VAL A 88 -0.57 14.06 3.84
C VAL A 88 -1.90 13.42 4.25
N GLY A 89 -2.05 13.03 5.51
CA GLY A 89 -3.31 12.64 6.09
C GLY A 89 -4.37 13.69 5.79
N GLN A 90 -4.17 14.92 6.23
CA GLN A 90 -5.09 16.05 6.00
C GLN A 90 -5.34 16.34 4.51
N GLU A 91 -4.30 16.31 3.66
CA GLU A 91 -4.40 16.54 2.21
C GLU A 91 -5.28 15.48 1.52
N TYR A 92 -5.32 14.26 2.05
CA TYR A 92 -6.12 13.14 1.52
C TYR A 92 -7.26 12.68 2.46
N SER A 93 -7.58 13.44 3.52
CA SER A 93 -8.57 13.09 4.57
C SER A 93 -9.99 13.54 4.19
N VAL A 94 -10.33 13.53 2.91
CA VAL A 94 -11.71 13.73 2.46
C VAL A 94 -12.56 12.46 2.63
N ASP A 95 -11.96 11.31 2.96
CA ASP A 95 -12.70 10.06 3.17
C ASP A 95 -12.27 9.32 4.45
N PRO A 96 -13.07 9.39 5.54
CA PRO A 96 -12.79 8.73 6.82
C PRO A 96 -13.05 7.20 6.81
N GLU A 97 -13.43 6.61 5.67
CA GLU A 97 -13.74 5.17 5.56
C GLU A 97 -12.55 4.31 5.08
N GLN A 98 -11.43 4.92 4.66
CA GLN A 98 -10.23 4.17 4.30
C GLN A 98 -9.34 3.92 5.51
N ASP A 99 -9.66 2.88 6.27
CA ASP A 99 -8.76 2.30 7.26
C ASP A 99 -7.42 1.94 6.59
N LEU A 100 -6.39 2.78 6.82
CA LEU A 100 -5.10 2.70 6.16
C LEU A 100 -4.29 1.44 6.52
N ASN A 101 -4.75 0.64 7.49
CA ASN A 101 -4.06 -0.58 7.92
C ASN A 101 -4.64 -1.88 7.35
N LYS A 102 -5.79 -1.83 6.67
CA LYS A 102 -6.44 -3.02 6.11
C LYS A 102 -6.60 -2.89 4.59
N LEU A 103 -5.98 -3.81 3.86
CA LEU A 103 -6.39 -4.11 2.48
C LEU A 103 -7.59 -5.09 2.46
N ASP A 104 -8.13 -5.43 3.63
CA ASP A 104 -9.11 -6.49 3.83
C ASP A 104 -10.13 -6.05 4.89
N ASP A 105 -11.13 -5.29 4.49
CA ASP A 105 -12.43 -5.26 5.19
C ASP A 105 -13.59 -5.06 4.20
N ALA A 106 -13.41 -5.54 2.97
CA ALA A 106 -14.49 -5.73 2.01
C ALA A 106 -14.76 -7.22 1.85
N SER A 107 -15.51 -7.74 2.82
CA SER A 107 -16.54 -8.76 2.60
C SER A 107 -16.07 -10.16 2.16
N LEU A 108 -15.74 -10.91 3.20
CA LEU A 108 -16.25 -12.25 3.50
C LEU A 108 -17.70 -12.54 2.98
N ASP A 109 -17.93 -12.70 1.68
CA ASP A 109 -19.11 -13.41 1.16
C ASP A 109 -18.73 -14.39 0.03
N LYS A 110 -18.09 -15.48 0.44
CA LYS A 110 -18.31 -16.78 -0.21
C LYS A 110 -18.61 -17.82 0.87
N LYS A 111 -19.69 -17.59 1.61
CA LYS A 111 -20.44 -18.68 2.24
C LYS A 111 -21.10 -19.52 1.15
N LYS A 112 -20.39 -20.53 0.64
CA LYS A 112 -21.05 -21.78 0.24
C LYS A 112 -20.32 -22.97 0.87
N LYS A 113 -20.74 -23.22 2.12
CA LYS A 113 -20.87 -24.51 2.81
C LYS A 113 -19.96 -25.65 2.33
N VAL A 114 -18.87 -25.85 3.05
CA VAL A 114 -18.39 -27.19 3.45
C VAL A 114 -18.23 -27.05 4.97
N THR A 115 -19.14 -27.55 5.81
CA THR A 115 -19.12 -28.92 6.33
C THR A 115 -20.27 -29.04 7.33
N SER A 116 -21.05 -30.12 7.27
CA SER A 116 -21.57 -30.78 8.47
C SER A 116 -21.84 -32.24 8.10
N LEU A 117 -20.88 -33.09 8.42
CA LEU A 117 -21.09 -34.51 8.63
C LEU A 117 -21.78 -34.68 9.99
N LYS A 118 -22.93 -35.40 10.00
CA LYS A 118 -23.36 -36.45 10.95
C LYS A 118 -24.85 -36.40 11.31
N GLU A 119 -25.47 -37.56 11.04
CA GLU A 119 -26.44 -38.31 11.87
C GLU A 119 -27.82 -37.68 12.17
N GLU A 120 -28.91 -38.26 11.64
CA GLU A 120 -29.86 -39.12 12.39
C GLU A 120 -31.02 -39.62 11.50
N GLN A 121 -31.50 -40.84 11.82
CA GLN A 121 -32.61 -41.66 11.28
C GLN A 121 -32.30 -42.59 10.09
#